data_AF-A0A963RA08-F1
#
_entry.id   AF-A0A963RA08-F1
#
_cell.length_a   1.000
_cell.length_b   1.000
_cell.length_c   1.000
_cell.angle_alpha   90.00
_cell.angle_beta   90.00
_cell.angle_gamma   90.00
#
_symmetry.space_group_name_H-M   'P 1'
#
loop_
_entity.id
_entity.type
_entity.pdbx_description
1 polymer ?
#
loop_
_entity_poly.entity_id
_entity_poly.type
_entity_poly.pdbx_seq_one_letter_code
_entity_poly.pdbx_strand_id
1 'polypeptide(L)'
;YMHDTPAKQLFERDDRAFSHGCIRVGDALGFATTLLEGVKTREEVDAIVATRKTTTVDLPASLPVYIAYFTAGTDNGGKLTLYSDIYGRDGRVGDIADPEQACGA
;
A
#
# COMPACT_ATOMS: atom_id res chain seq x y z
N TYR A 1 0.21 9.09 5.64
CA TYR A 1 1.08 8.49 6.66
C TYR A 1 0.87 6.98 6.65
N MET A 2 1.95 6.21 6.73
CA MET A 2 1.94 4.75 6.76
C MET A 2 2.46 4.28 8.12
N HIS A 3 1.84 3.27 8.72
CA HIS A 3 2.20 2.85 10.08
C HIS A 3 1.97 1.36 10.35
N ASP A 4 2.56 0.89 11.45
CA ASP A 4 2.38 -0.46 11.94
C ASP A 4 1.02 -0.66 12.65
N THR A 5 0.61 -1.92 12.83
CA THR A 5 -0.56 -2.28 13.63
C THR A 5 -0.33 -3.58 14.40
N PRO A 6 -0.80 -3.70 15.66
CA PRO A 6 -0.80 -4.97 16.37
C PRO A 6 -1.79 -5.99 15.77
N ALA A 7 -2.78 -5.53 14.99
CA ALA A 7 -3.82 -6.39 14.41
C ALA A 7 -3.36 -7.05 13.09
N LYS A 8 -2.25 -7.79 13.13
CA LYS A 8 -1.62 -8.42 11.95
C LYS A 8 -2.53 -9.42 11.22
N GLN A 9 -3.38 -10.11 11.95
CA GLN A 9 -4.37 -11.06 11.42
C GLN A 9 -5.35 -10.44 10.41
N LEU A 10 -5.52 -9.10 10.41
CA LEU A 10 -6.39 -8.44 9.41
C LEU A 10 -5.80 -8.45 8.00
N PHE A 11 -4.51 -8.72 7.83
CA PHE A 11 -3.89 -8.86 6.51
C PHE A 11 -4.26 -10.18 5.81
N GLU A 12 -4.80 -11.15 6.55
CA GLU A 12 -5.30 -12.44 6.00
C GLU A 12 -6.72 -12.33 5.44
N ARG A 13 -7.38 -11.18 5.60
CA ARG A 13 -8.73 -10.95 5.06
C ARG A 13 -8.66 -10.54 3.59
N ASP A 14 -9.67 -10.96 2.84
CA ASP A 14 -9.86 -10.55 1.45
C ASP A 14 -10.19 -9.05 1.36
N ASP A 15 -11.18 -8.60 2.13
CA ASP A 15 -11.46 -7.18 2.34
C ASP A 15 -10.63 -6.64 3.51
N ARG A 16 -9.90 -5.54 3.28
CA ARG A 16 -8.98 -4.92 4.25
C ARG A 16 -9.26 -3.44 4.51
N ALA A 17 -10.45 -2.95 4.14
CA ALA A 17 -10.87 -1.56 4.36
C ALA A 17 -11.26 -1.25 5.83
N PHE A 18 -10.44 -1.65 6.80
CA PHE A 18 -10.71 -1.53 8.24
C PHE A 18 -10.10 -0.28 8.91
N SER A 19 -9.56 0.67 8.14
CA SER A 19 -8.88 1.84 8.70
C SER A 19 -9.73 3.11 8.60
N HIS A 20 -9.49 4.04 9.52
CA HIS A 20 -10.14 5.36 9.54
C HIS A 20 -9.38 6.39 8.68
N GLY A 21 -8.60 5.94 7.69
CA GLY A 21 -7.88 6.80 6.75
C GLY A 21 -6.35 6.67 6.73
N CYS A 22 -5.72 6.11 7.77
CA CYS A 22 -4.29 5.79 7.73
C CYS A 22 -4.03 4.45 7.04
N ILE A 23 -2.91 4.33 6.32
CA ILE A 23 -2.50 3.09 5.65
C ILE A 23 -1.66 2.24 6.61
N ARG A 24 -2.12 1.03 6.91
CA ARG A 24 -1.39 0.07 7.73
C ARG A 24 -0.47 -0.78 6.86
N VAL A 25 0.76 -1.00 7.30
CA VAL A 25 1.76 -1.82 6.59
C VAL A 25 1.88 -3.19 7.26
N GLY A 26 1.78 -4.26 6.46
CA GLY A 26 1.80 -5.65 6.94
C GLY A 26 3.10 -5.99 7.66
N ASP A 27 4.24 -5.71 7.03
CA ASP A 27 5.56 -5.77 7.65
C ASP A 27 6.19 -4.36 7.71
N ALA A 28 5.80 -3.59 8.73
CA ALA A 28 6.28 -2.22 8.88
C ALA A 28 7.79 -2.14 9.19
N LEU A 29 8.36 -3.11 9.91
CA LEU A 29 9.78 -3.13 10.25
C LEU A 29 10.64 -3.57 9.05
N GLY A 30 10.21 -4.59 8.30
CA GLY A 30 10.85 -4.93 7.04
C GLY A 30 10.78 -3.77 6.05
N PHE A 31 9.62 -3.13 5.90
CA PHE A 31 9.48 -1.94 5.07
C PHE A 31 10.43 -0.80 5.50
N ALA A 32 10.50 -0.49 6.79
CA ALA A 32 11.41 0.54 7.30
C ALA A 32 12.88 0.17 7.08
N THR A 33 13.24 -1.12 7.24
CA THR A 33 14.61 -1.60 6.98
C THR A 33 14.96 -1.40 5.50
N THR A 34 14.08 -1.79 4.57
CA THR A 34 14.31 -1.60 3.14
C THR A 34 14.47 -0.13 2.76
N LEU A 35 13.67 0.76 3.34
CA LEU A 35 13.82 2.20 3.09
C LEU A 35 15.12 2.80 3.62
N LEU A 36 15.73 2.17 4.62
CA LEU A 36 16.97 2.61 5.26
C LEU A 36 18.20 1.82 4.79
N GLU A 37 18.07 0.94 3.80
CA GLU A 37 19.19 0.19 3.23
C GLU A 37 20.32 1.15 2.79
N GLY A 38 21.55 0.83 3.19
CA GLY A 38 22.72 1.69 2.97
C GLY A 38 22.88 2.85 3.96
N VAL A 39 21.89 3.10 4.82
CA VAL A 39 21.95 4.10 5.92
C VAL A 39 21.98 3.43 7.29
N LYS A 40 21.17 2.39 7.48
CA LYS A 40 21.14 1.57 8.69
C LYS A 40 21.03 0.09 8.34
N THR A 41 21.73 -0.75 9.08
CA THR A 41 21.53 -2.20 8.99
C THR A 41 20.26 -2.61 9.74
N ARG A 42 19.80 -3.84 9.50
CA ARG A 42 18.66 -4.40 10.23
C ARG A 42 18.92 -4.43 11.74
N GLU A 43 20.13 -4.79 12.15
CA GLU A 43 20.53 -4.86 13.56
C GLU A 43 20.48 -3.49 14.23
N GLU A 44 20.87 -2.42 13.53
CA GLU A 44 20.76 -1.05 14.04
C GLU A 44 19.31 -0.60 14.18
N VAL A 45 18.44 -0.96 13.23
CA VAL A 45 17.00 -0.69 13.32
C VAL A 45 16.40 -1.44 14.51
N ASP A 46 16.70 -2.72 14.67
CA ASP A 46 16.23 -3.55 15.78
C ASP A 46 16.74 -3.01 17.13
N ALA A 47 17.98 -2.52 17.18
CA ALA A 47 18.53 -1.88 18.37
C ALA A 47 17.77 -0.59 18.73
N ILE A 48 17.41 0.24 17.75
CA ILE A 48 16.57 1.44 17.96
C ILE A 48 15.20 1.03 18.52
N VAL A 49 14.55 0.03 17.92
CA VAL A 49 13.24 -0.46 18.36
C VAL A 49 13.31 -1.00 19.80
N ALA A 50 14.37 -1.73 20.14
CA ALA A 50 14.60 -2.28 21.47
C ALA A 50 14.68 -1.20 22.57
N THR A 51 15.10 0.03 22.23
CA THR A 51 15.12 1.14 23.20
C THR A 51 13.73 1.55 23.69
N ARG A 52 12.67 1.24 22.92
CA ARG A 52 11.28 1.68 23.12
C ARG A 52 11.10 3.20 23.21
N LYS A 53 12.11 3.97 22.78
CA LYS A 53 12.04 5.44 22.71
C LYS A 53 11.66 5.86 21.30
N THR A 54 10.78 6.86 21.21
CA THR A 54 10.47 7.49 19.92
C THR A 54 11.75 8.07 19.32
N THR A 55 12.14 7.52 18.18
CA THR A 55 13.34 7.94 17.43
C THR A 55 12.88 8.28 16.01
N THR A 56 13.25 9.47 15.55
CA THR A 56 13.01 9.88 14.16
C THR A 56 14.27 9.61 13.36
N VAL A 57 14.13 8.96 12.21
CA VAL A 57 15.22 8.70 11.27
C VAL A 57 14.80 9.26 9.93
N ASP A 58 15.56 10.22 9.42
CA ASP A 58 15.30 10.81 8.12
C ASP A 58 15.70 9.86 7.00
N LEU A 59 14.92 9.87 5.91
CA LEU A 59 15.29 9.13 4.71
C LEU A 59 16.45 9.84 4.02
N PRO A 60 17.41 9.09 3.43
CA PRO A 60 18.55 9.68 2.74
C PRO A 60 18.15 10.46 1.49
N ALA A 61 16.99 10.14 0.91
CA ALA A 61 16.41 10.80 -0.23
C ALA A 61 14.89 10.90 -0.09
N SER A 62 14.30 11.91 -0.74
CA SER A 62 12.85 12.06 -0.78
C SER A 62 12.23 10.91 -1.58
N LEU A 63 11.31 10.19 -0.94
CA LEU A 63 10.55 9.10 -1.57
C LEU A 63 9.15 9.61 -1.97
N PRO A 64 8.83 9.75 -3.26
CA PRO A 64 7.49 10.12 -3.68
C PRO A 64 6.50 8.99 -3.35
N VAL A 65 5.34 9.35 -2.80
CA VAL A 65 4.28 8.40 -2.42
C VAL A 65 3.02 8.75 -3.19
N TYR A 66 2.52 7.79 -3.97
CA TYR A 66 1.27 7.91 -4.72
C TYR A 66 0.25 6.92 -4.18
N ILE A 67 -0.98 7.40 -3.95
CA ILE A 67 -2.12 6.55 -3.58
C ILE A 67 -3.08 6.59 -4.75
N ALA A 68 -3.10 5.52 -5.54
CA ALA A 68 -3.99 5.35 -6.67
C ALA A 68 -5.09 4.34 -6.34
N TYR A 69 -6.23 4.45 -7.04
CA TYR A 69 -7.38 3.58 -6.86
C TYR A 69 -7.77 2.99 -8.22
N PHE A 70 -7.63 1.68 -8.34
CA PHE A 70 -7.96 0.93 -9.54
C PHE A 70 -8.85 -0.25 -9.17
N THR A 71 -9.96 -0.39 -9.88
CA THR A 71 -10.90 -1.52 -9.77
C THR A 71 -10.71 -2.54 -10.89
N ALA A 72 -9.75 -2.31 -11.79
CA ALA A 72 -9.32 -3.23 -12.84
C ALA A 72 -7.80 -3.20 -12.99
N GLY A 73 -7.20 -4.37 -13.22
CA GLY A 73 -5.76 -4.51 -13.46
C GLY A 73 -5.43 -5.87 -14.08
N THR A 74 -4.15 -6.16 -14.24
CA THR A 74 -3.66 -7.48 -14.69
C THR A 74 -3.01 -8.22 -13.54
N ASP A 75 -3.27 -9.52 -13.43
CA ASP A 75 -2.48 -10.36 -12.54
C ASP A 75 -1.05 -10.57 -13.08
N ASN A 76 -0.22 -11.29 -12.32
CA ASN A 76 1.16 -11.60 -12.71
C ASN A 76 1.26 -12.46 -13.99
N GLY A 77 0.15 -13.05 -14.46
CA GLY A 77 0.07 -13.81 -15.71
C GLY A 77 -0.49 -12.99 -16.89
N GLY A 78 -0.77 -11.70 -16.70
CA GLY A 78 -1.32 -10.82 -17.73
C GLY A 78 -2.84 -10.97 -17.92
N LYS A 79 -3.53 -11.72 -17.07
CA LYS A 79 -4.99 -11.87 -17.15
C LYS A 79 -5.69 -10.69 -16.47
N LEU A 80 -6.72 -10.16 -17.13
CA LEU A 80 -7.59 -9.13 -16.56
C LEU A 80 -8.20 -9.63 -15.24
N THR A 81 -8.05 -8.81 -14.20
CA THR A 81 -8.59 -9.00 -12.87
C THR A 81 -9.38 -7.76 -12.47
N LEU A 82 -10.58 -7.97 -11.95
CA LEU A 82 -11.46 -6.93 -11.43
C LEU A 82 -11.50 -7.00 -9.91
N TYR A 83 -11.61 -5.84 -9.27
CA TYR A 83 -11.67 -5.68 -7.82
C TYR A 83 -12.95 -4.94 -7.43
N SER A 84 -13.45 -5.18 -6.21
CA SER A 84 -14.66 -4.53 -5.71
C SER A 84 -14.49 -3.00 -5.60
N ASP A 85 -15.46 -2.25 -6.11
CA ASP A 85 -15.53 -0.79 -5.98
C ASP A 85 -16.05 -0.38 -4.58
N ILE A 86 -15.22 -0.62 -3.55
CA ILE A 86 -15.57 -0.34 -2.16
C ILE A 86 -15.85 1.14 -1.84
N TYR A 87 -15.46 2.05 -2.74
CA TYR A 87 -15.68 3.49 -2.57
C TYR A 87 -16.71 4.08 -3.54
N GLY A 88 -17.36 3.25 -4.37
CA GLY A 88 -18.39 3.68 -5.31
C GLY A 88 -17.89 4.70 -6.35
N ARG A 89 -16.61 4.65 -6.72
CA ARG A 89 -15.99 5.64 -7.62
C ARG A 89 -16.23 5.33 -9.09
N ASP A 90 -16.51 4.09 -9.43
CA ASP A 90 -16.69 3.64 -10.82
C ASP A 90 -18.03 4.11 -11.39
N GLY A 91 -19.03 4.35 -10.55
CA GLY A 91 -20.30 4.95 -10.97
C GLY A 91 -20.14 6.33 -11.61
N ARG A 92 -19.03 7.04 -11.33
CA ARG A 92 -18.68 8.31 -11.98
C ARG A 92 -18.00 8.12 -13.34
N VAL A 93 -17.55 6.90 -13.63
CA VAL A 93 -16.95 6.47 -14.91
C VAL A 93 -18.04 5.94 -15.87
N GLY A 94 -19.28 5.76 -15.39
CA GLY A 94 -20.44 5.28 -16.15
C GLY A 94 -20.87 6.11 -17.36
N ASP A 95 -20.25 7.27 -17.61
CA ASP A 95 -20.39 8.01 -18.87
C ASP A 95 -19.40 7.57 -19.97
N ILE A 96 -18.47 6.64 -19.67
CA ILE A 96 -17.40 6.19 -20.59
C ILE A 96 -17.53 4.70 -20.95
N ALA A 97 -18.45 3.97 -20.33
CA ALA A 97 -18.57 2.51 -20.49
C ALA A 97 -19.45 2.11 -21.69
N ASP A 98 -18.99 2.41 -22.91
CA ASP A 98 -19.25 1.53 -24.04
C ASP A 98 -17.92 0.84 -24.43
N PRO A 99 -17.67 -0.40 -23.95
CA PRO A 99 -16.43 -1.11 -24.22
C PRO A 99 -16.24 -1.43 -25.71
N GLU A 100 -17.28 -1.30 -26.55
CA GLU A 100 -17.16 -1.43 -28.02
C GLU A 100 -16.49 -0.21 -28.66
N GLN A 101 -16.55 0.97 -28.02
CA GLN A 101 -15.89 2.20 -28.52
C GLN A 101 -14.45 2.36 -28.03
N ALA A 102 -14.06 1.70 -26.93
CA ALA A 102 -12.74 1.89 -26.33
C ALA A 102 -11.61 1.09 -27.02
N CYS A 103 -11.94 0.02 -27.76
CA CYS A 103 -10.97 -0.88 -28.38
C CYS A 103 -11.19 -1.04 -29.90
N GLY A 104 -11.69 0.02 -30.56
CA GLY A 104 -11.94 0.04 -32.00
C GLY A 104 -11.10 1.09 -32.73
N ALA A 105 -9.93 0.68 -33.23
CA ALA A 105 -9.29 1.16 -34.46
C ALA A 105 -8.16 0.20 -34.87
#